data_AF-A0A2A2GRA3-F1
#
_entry.id   AF-A0A2A2GRA3-F1
#
_cell.length_a   1.000
_cell.length_b   1.000
_cell.length_c   1.000
_cell.angle_alpha   90.00
_cell.angle_beta   90.00
_cell.angle_gamma   90.00
#
_symmetry.space_group_name_H-M   'P 1'
#
loop_
_entity.id
_entity.type
_entity.pdbx_description
1 polymer ?
#
loop_
_entity_poly.entity_id
_entity_poly.type
_entity_poly.pdbx_seq_one_letter_code
_entity_poly.pdbx_strand_id
1 'polypeptide(L)' 'MTIRYNMGAPAHCTTQWSQINWYHCRREVRKLQVRIVKAVKESRWHKVKALQW' A
#
# COMPACT_ATOMS: atom_id res chain seq x y z
N MET A 1 -8.56 -29.57 35.24
CA MET A 1 -9.03 -28.43 34.44
C MET A 1 -8.09 -28.24 33.26
N THR A 2 -8.42 -28.82 32.10
CA THR A 2 -7.59 -28.74 30.90
C THR A 2 -7.95 -27.47 30.12
N ILE A 3 -6.99 -26.56 30.01
CA ILE A 3 -7.10 -25.34 29.19
C ILE A 3 -7.13 -25.78 27.72
N ARG A 4 -8.27 -25.60 27.05
CA ARG A 4 -8.40 -25.80 25.61
C ARG A 4 -7.69 -24.64 24.91
N TYR A 5 -6.46 -24.86 24.46
CA TYR A 5 -5.83 -23.99 23.47
C TYR A 5 -6.57 -24.20 22.15
N ASN A 6 -7.44 -23.25 21.80
CA ASN A 6 -8.12 -23.20 20.52
C ASN A 6 -7.09 -22.98 19.41
N MET A 7 -6.52 -24.06 18.87
CA MET A 7 -5.66 -24.07 17.68
C MET A 7 -6.50 -23.86 16.41
N GLY A 8 -7.19 -22.73 16.32
CA GLY A 8 -7.74 -22.21 15.07
C GLY A 8 -6.87 -21.07 14.58
N ALA A 9 -6.57 -21.04 13.27
CA ALA A 9 -5.89 -19.89 12.66
C ALA A 9 -6.63 -18.60 13.04
N PRO A 10 -5.94 -17.51 13.43
CA PRO A 10 -6.60 -16.27 13.76
C PRO A 10 -7.38 -15.77 12.53
N ALA A 11 -8.70 -15.94 12.55
CA ALA A 11 -9.62 -15.37 11.55
C ALA A 11 -9.52 -13.82 11.48
N HIS A 12 -8.79 -13.23 12.43
CA HIS A 12 -8.57 -11.79 12.56
C HIS A 12 -7.54 -11.20 11.58
N CYS A 13 -6.78 -12.02 10.84
CA CYS A 13 -5.83 -11.49 9.85
C CYS A 13 -6.54 -10.89 8.61
N THR A 14 -7.73 -11.38 8.25
CA THR A 14 -8.49 -10.89 7.09
C THR A 14 -9.13 -9.53 7.37
N THR A 15 -9.54 -9.29 8.62
CA THR A 15 -10.21 -8.05 9.03
C THR A 15 -9.31 -6.83 8.87
N GLN A 16 -8.01 -6.96 9.17
CA GLN A 16 -7.06 -5.86 9.08
C GLN A 16 -6.85 -5.39 7.63
N TRP A 17 -6.88 -6.30 6.64
CA TRP A 17 -6.74 -5.94 5.23
C TRP A 17 -7.95 -5.15 4.70
N SER A 18 -9.16 -5.52 5.14
CA SER A 18 -10.40 -4.80 4.80
C SER A 18 -10.54 -3.45 5.50
N GLN A 19 -9.87 -3.26 6.64
CA GLN A 19 -9.87 -1.99 7.38
C GLN A 19 -8.98 -0.90 6.75
N ILE A 20 -8.08 -1.28 5.84
CA ILE A 20 -7.23 -0.33 5.12
C ILE A 20 -8.13 0.57 4.26
N ASN A 21 -7.94 1.88 4.35
CA ASN A 21 -8.57 2.83 3.45
C ASN A 21 -7.94 2.74 2.05
N TRP A 22 -8.36 1.74 1.28
CA TRP A 22 -7.89 1.47 -0.08
C TRP A 22 -8.14 2.65 -1.03
N TYR A 23 -9.19 3.43 -0.80
CA TYR A 23 -9.46 4.63 -1.58
C TYR A 23 -8.33 5.67 -1.42
N HIS A 24 -7.91 5.91 -0.17
CA HIS A 24 -6.78 6.80 0.12
C HIS A 24 -5.47 6.27 -0.50
N CYS A 25 -5.17 4.97 -0.31
CA CYS A 25 -3.97 4.35 -0.90
C CYS A 25 -3.95 4.51 -2.43
N ARG A 26 -5.05 4.20 -3.11
CA ARG A 26 -5.16 4.34 -4.58
C ARG A 26 -4.99 5.79 -5.02
N ARG A 27 -5.51 6.76 -4.25
CA ARG A 27 -5.38 8.18 -4.55
C ARG A 27 -3.92 8.64 -4.49
N GLU A 28 -3.19 8.24 -3.46
CA GLU A 28 -1.78 8.60 -3.32
C GLU A 28 -0.91 7.92 -4.39
N VAL A 29 -1.16 6.64 -4.68
CA VAL A 29 -0.48 5.92 -5.78
C VAL A 29 -0.73 6.63 -7.11
N ARG A 30 -1.97 7.04 -7.40
CA ARG A 30 -2.32 7.74 -8.64
C ARG A 30 -1.57 9.08 -8.75
N LYS A 31 -1.48 9.85 -7.67
CA LYS A 31 -0.69 11.10 -7.66
C LYS A 31 0.78 10.84 -7.93
N LEU A 32 1.35 9.79 -7.33
CA LEU A 32 2.75 9.41 -7.54
C LEU A 32 3.00 9.06 -9.01
N GLN A 33 2.14 8.22 -9.60
CA GLN A 33 2.20 7.86 -11.02
C GLN A 33 2.13 9.09 -11.93
N VAL A 34 1.20 10.03 -11.66
CA VAL A 34 1.11 11.28 -12.44
C VAL A 34 2.39 12.11 -12.33
N ARG A 35 2.99 12.20 -11.15
CA ARG A 35 4.26 12.92 -10.94
C ARG A 35 5.42 12.26 -11.69
N ILE A 36 5.48 10.93 -11.69
CA ILE A 36 6.48 10.16 -12.45
C ILE A 36 6.30 10.41 -13.94
N VAL A 37 5.09 10.25 -14.48
CA VAL A 37 4.79 10.50 -15.90
C VAL A 37 5.17 11.92 -16.30
N LYS A 38 4.86 12.92 -15.47
CA LYS A 38 5.25 14.32 -15.71
C LYS A 38 6.77 14.49 -15.72
N ALA A 39 7.49 13.90 -14.76
CA ALA A 39 8.95 13.98 -14.69
C ALA A 39 9.64 13.26 -15.86
N VAL A 40 9.07 12.14 -16.34
CA VAL A 40 9.53 11.43 -17.55
C VAL A 40 9.33 12.30 -18.79
N LYS A 41 8.16 12.92 -18.96
CA LYS A 41 7.89 13.85 -20.09
C LYS A 41 8.83 15.06 -20.11
N GLU A 42 9.26 15.51 -18.93
CA GLU A 42 10.21 16.63 -18.77
C GLU A 42 11.69 16.16 -18.84
N SER A 43 11.97 14.88 -19.10
CA SER A 43 13.32 14.27 -19.08
C SER A 43 14.09 14.48 -17.77
N ARG A 44 13.37 14.66 -16.64
CA ARG A 44 13.94 14.92 -15.30
C ARG A 44 14.18 13.62 -14.55
N TRP A 45 15.19 12.85 -14.97
CA TRP A 45 15.51 11.53 -14.42
C TRP A 45 15.87 11.54 -12.93
N HIS A 46 16.52 12.60 -12.43
CA HIS A 46 16.80 12.76 -11.00
C HIS A 46 15.51 12.78 -10.16
N LYS A 47 14.43 13.37 -10.71
CA LYS A 47 13.13 13.50 -10.06
C LYS A 47 12.32 12.22 -10.19
N VAL A 48 12.43 11.50 -11.31
CA VAL A 48 11.84 10.16 -11.46
C VAL A 48 12.42 9.22 -10.42
N LYS A 49 13.75 9.20 -10.26
CA LYS A 49 14.41 8.41 -9.21
C LYS A 49 13.85 8.78 -7.84
N ALA A 50 13.92 10.03 -7.43
CA ALA A 50 13.41 10.47 -6.11
C ALA A 50 11.89 10.25 -5.86
N LEU A 51 11.12 9.83 -6.87
CA LEU A 51 9.70 9.45 -6.71
C LEU A 51 9.49 7.92 -6.65
N GLN A 52 10.49 7.12 -6.99
CA GLN A 52 10.38 5.66 -7.06
C GLN A 52 10.91 4.96 -5.79
N TRP A 53 11.95 5.52 -5.17
CA TRP A 53 12.61 5.02 -3.95
C TRP A 53 12.48 6.06 -2.83
#